data_AF-A0AAX1D7Y5-F1
#
_entry.id   AF-A0AAX1D7Y5-F1
#
_cell.length_a   1.000
_cell.length_b   1.000
_cell.length_c   1.000
_cell.angle_alpha   90.00
_cell.angle_beta   90.00
_cell.angle_gamma   90.00
#
_symmetry.space_group_name_H-M   'P 1'
#
loop_
_entity.id
_entity.type
_entity.pdbx_description
1 polymer ?
#
loop_
_entity_poly.entity_id
_entity_poly.type
_entity_poly.pdbx_seq_one_letter_code
_entity_poly.pdbx_strand_id
1 'polypeptide(L)'
;MIARLLSWLGIDATTAWFVLVVAVGVGGYMHGYGYATTQAQASHNAYLAQQSQATADAQAKHLRELRAEQERGDALSEKLLFANAENAKLSNDLKKRVPHVSTVYIEKPGAAPVALPDRPFTVGWVRDYNAALGIRMPQAPAAAGPAARTAAGIQAAGALGGIDPADLARSTVSQADVLDNHIDNAAVCKKLAAQLNAILDLDEGKTP
;
A
#
# COMPACT_ATOMS: atom_id res chain seq x y z
N MET A 1 97.66 5.07 -1.64
CA MET A 1 97.48 6.50 -1.27
C MET A 1 96.52 6.67 -0.09
N ILE A 2 95.37 5.99 -0.05
CA ILE A 2 94.38 6.07 1.05
C ILE A 2 94.96 5.66 2.42
N ALA A 3 95.77 4.60 2.47
CA ALA A 3 96.42 4.14 3.70
C ALA A 3 97.39 5.15 4.34
N ARG A 4 97.97 6.07 3.55
CA ARG A 4 98.93 7.09 4.02
C ARG A 4 98.25 8.34 4.60
N LEU A 5 96.99 8.59 4.23
CA LEU A 5 96.17 9.68 4.76
C LEU A 5 95.49 9.29 6.08
N LEU A 6 95.11 8.03 6.22
CA LEU A 6 94.49 7.47 7.44
C LEU A 6 95.45 7.45 8.65
N SER A 7 96.73 7.15 8.42
CA SER A 7 97.75 7.14 9.47
C SER A 7 98.10 8.55 9.99
N TRP A 8 97.86 9.61 9.21
CA TRP A 8 98.12 10.99 9.62
C TRP A 8 97.05 11.55 10.57
N LEU A 9 95.83 10.98 10.54
CA LEU A 9 94.73 11.32 11.46
C LEU A 9 94.69 10.44 12.72
N GLY A 10 95.64 9.51 12.91
CA GLY A 10 95.66 8.60 14.07
C GLY A 10 94.52 7.57 14.09
N ILE A 11 93.93 7.29 12.91
CA ILE A 11 92.81 6.37 12.76
C ILE A 11 93.36 5.04 12.24
N ASP A 12 93.37 4.04 13.10
CA ASP A 12 93.73 2.66 12.73
C ASP A 12 92.80 2.13 11.62
N ALA A 13 93.31 1.25 10.75
CA ALA A 13 92.54 0.71 9.63
C ALA A 13 91.23 0.02 10.07
N THR A 14 91.18 -0.50 11.30
CA THR A 14 90.01 -1.10 11.94
C THR A 14 88.91 -0.09 12.27
N THR A 15 89.26 1.10 12.78
CA THR A 15 88.28 2.15 13.09
C THR A 15 87.70 2.77 11.82
N ALA A 16 88.51 2.94 10.77
CA ALA A 16 88.02 3.38 9.46
C ALA A 16 87.03 2.37 8.83
N TRP A 17 87.31 1.08 8.96
CA TRP A 17 86.41 0.02 8.48
C TRP A 17 85.09 0.02 9.26
N PHE A 18 85.15 0.16 10.60
CA PHE A 18 83.96 0.25 11.45
C PHE A 18 83.06 1.44 11.09
N VAL A 19 83.64 2.63 10.89
CA VAL A 19 82.87 3.84 10.52
C VAL A 19 82.17 3.64 9.17
N LEU A 20 82.83 2.99 8.20
CA LEU A 20 82.24 2.72 6.90
C LEU A 20 81.05 1.74 7.00
N VAL A 21 81.18 0.67 7.80
CA VAL A 21 80.08 -0.26 8.06
C VAL A 21 78.90 0.44 8.73
N VAL A 22 79.15 1.29 9.73
CA VAL A 22 78.11 2.06 10.41
C VAL A 22 77.44 3.05 9.46
N ALA A 23 78.22 3.77 8.64
CA ALA A 23 77.68 4.72 7.67
C ALA A 23 76.79 4.04 6.61
N VAL A 24 77.21 2.88 6.10
CA VAL A 24 76.39 2.06 5.18
C VAL A 24 75.13 1.53 5.87
N GLY A 25 75.24 1.07 7.12
CA GLY A 25 74.10 0.59 7.91
C GLY A 25 73.07 1.68 8.20
N VAL A 26 73.52 2.88 8.61
CA VAL A 26 72.65 4.03 8.89
C VAL A 26 72.04 4.59 7.59
N GLY A 27 72.82 4.68 6.51
CA GLY A 27 72.33 5.13 5.21
C GLY A 27 71.27 4.18 4.64
N GLY A 28 71.51 2.87 4.72
CA GLY A 28 70.54 1.83 4.34
C GLY A 28 69.29 1.83 5.21
N TYR A 29 69.43 2.01 6.53
CA TYR A 29 68.31 2.10 7.47
C TYR A 29 67.43 3.32 7.18
N MET A 30 68.00 4.51 6.97
CA MET A 30 67.22 5.72 6.68
C MET A 30 66.52 5.66 5.32
N HIS A 31 67.19 5.13 4.27
CA HIS A 31 66.54 4.91 2.98
C HIS A 31 65.40 3.89 3.06
N GLY A 32 65.63 2.77 3.75
CA GLY A 32 64.62 1.72 3.95
C GLY A 32 63.42 2.22 4.77
N TYR A 33 63.66 2.98 5.84
CA TYR A 33 62.60 3.51 6.69
C TYR A 33 61.76 4.58 5.98
N GLY A 34 62.38 5.45 5.18
CA GLY A 34 61.66 6.43 4.35
C GLY A 34 60.83 5.77 3.25
N TYR A 35 61.38 4.74 2.59
CA TYR A 35 60.65 3.99 1.57
C TYR A 35 59.48 3.19 2.18
N ALA A 36 59.70 2.54 3.33
CA ALA A 36 58.67 1.78 4.01
C ALA A 36 57.54 2.67 4.55
N THR A 37 57.86 3.85 5.10
CA THR A 37 56.85 4.79 5.61
C THR A 37 56.02 5.41 4.48
N THR A 38 56.64 5.78 3.36
CA THR A 38 55.90 6.31 2.19
C THR A 38 55.01 5.25 1.55
N GLN A 39 55.48 4.01 1.42
CA GLN A 39 54.67 2.89 0.93
C GLN A 39 53.51 2.55 1.89
N ALA A 40 53.77 2.54 3.20
CA ALA A 40 52.73 2.32 4.21
C ALA A 40 51.64 3.41 4.15
N GLN A 41 52.04 4.69 4.08
CA GLN A 41 51.10 5.81 3.94
C GLN A 41 50.30 5.73 2.64
N ALA A 42 50.94 5.40 1.50
CA ALA A 42 50.25 5.23 0.24
C ALA A 42 49.19 4.11 0.30
N SER A 43 49.55 2.96 0.88
CA SER A 43 48.62 1.83 1.03
C SER A 43 47.46 2.14 2.00
N HIS A 44 47.74 2.87 3.08
CA HIS A 44 46.71 3.30 4.03
C HIS A 44 45.75 4.32 3.40
N ASN A 45 46.27 5.31 2.68
CA ASN A 45 45.45 6.30 1.99
C ASN A 45 44.60 5.65 0.88
N ALA A 46 45.16 4.68 0.15
CA ALA A 46 44.41 3.90 -0.84
C ALA A 46 43.27 3.09 -0.18
N TYR A 47 43.52 2.49 0.97
CA TYR A 47 42.49 1.78 1.74
C TYR A 47 41.37 2.72 2.22
N LEU A 48 41.72 3.89 2.78
CA LEU A 48 40.74 4.89 3.20
C LEU A 48 39.91 5.42 2.03
N ALA A 49 40.55 5.64 0.87
CA ALA A 49 39.86 6.05 -0.35
C ALA A 49 38.92 4.95 -0.87
N GLN A 50 39.35 3.69 -0.85
CA GLN A 50 38.51 2.56 -1.23
C GLN A 50 37.32 2.40 -0.27
N GLN A 51 37.55 2.58 1.03
CA GLN A 51 36.50 2.49 2.04
C GLN A 51 35.49 3.64 1.89
N SER A 52 35.95 4.87 1.66
CA SER A 52 35.06 6.02 1.44
C SER A 52 34.27 5.90 0.15
N GLN A 53 34.86 5.34 -0.90
CA GLN A 53 34.17 5.06 -2.15
C GLN A 53 33.13 3.95 -1.98
N ALA A 54 33.46 2.86 -1.29
CA ALA A 54 32.53 1.77 -1.03
C ALA A 54 31.32 2.22 -0.20
N THR A 55 31.52 3.09 0.80
CA THR A 55 30.40 3.64 1.58
C THR A 55 29.55 4.61 0.76
N ALA A 56 30.16 5.46 -0.06
CA ALA A 56 29.44 6.35 -0.97
C ALA A 56 28.62 5.56 -2.00
N ASP A 57 29.17 4.49 -2.57
CA ASP A 57 28.48 3.62 -3.53
C ASP A 57 27.31 2.88 -2.88
N ALA A 58 27.50 2.36 -1.66
CA ALA A 58 26.42 1.73 -0.90
C ALA A 58 25.28 2.71 -0.60
N GLN A 59 25.61 3.94 -0.16
CA GLN A 59 24.61 5.00 0.07
C GLN A 59 23.89 5.39 -1.22
N ALA A 60 24.62 5.54 -2.33
CA ALA A 60 24.04 5.87 -3.62
C ALA A 60 23.09 4.76 -4.11
N LYS A 61 23.42 3.49 -3.87
CA LYS A 61 22.54 2.35 -4.16
C LYS A 61 21.26 2.40 -3.34
N HIS A 62 21.37 2.56 -2.02
CA HIS A 62 20.20 2.66 -1.15
C HIS A 62 19.30 3.85 -1.48
N LEU A 63 19.88 5.01 -1.84
CA LEU A 63 19.11 6.17 -2.28
C LEU A 63 18.38 5.93 -3.61
N ARG A 64 18.94 5.16 -4.53
CA ARG A 64 18.27 4.78 -5.78
C ARG A 64 17.12 3.81 -5.51
N GLU A 65 17.34 2.82 -4.64
CA GLU A 65 16.30 1.87 -4.22
C GLU A 65 15.13 2.62 -3.57
N LEU A 66 15.42 3.51 -2.62
CA LEU A 66 14.39 4.32 -1.96
C LEU A 66 13.63 5.23 -2.93
N ARG A 67 14.32 5.88 -3.88
CA ARG A 67 13.65 6.70 -4.91
C ARG A 67 12.76 5.86 -5.81
N ALA A 68 13.20 4.68 -6.21
CA ALA A 68 12.39 3.78 -7.01
C ALA A 68 11.13 3.32 -6.25
N GLU A 69 11.24 3.05 -4.95
CA GLU A 69 10.07 2.74 -4.10
C GLU A 69 9.12 3.94 -3.96
N GLN A 70 9.66 5.16 -3.79
CA GLN A 70 8.86 6.38 -3.74
C GLN A 70 8.11 6.63 -5.05
N GLU A 71 8.78 6.58 -6.19
CA GLU A 71 8.17 6.78 -7.51
C GLU A 71 7.04 5.75 -7.77
N ARG A 72 7.24 4.50 -7.36
CA ARG A 72 6.21 3.46 -7.44
C ARG A 72 5.01 3.77 -6.54
N GLY A 73 5.27 4.20 -5.30
CA GLY A 73 4.24 4.59 -4.34
C GLY A 73 3.42 5.78 -4.85
N ASP A 74 4.09 6.80 -5.39
CA ASP A 74 3.47 8.00 -5.94
C ASP A 74 2.58 7.65 -7.15
N ALA A 75 3.10 6.87 -8.12
CA ALA A 75 2.33 6.45 -9.29
C ALA A 75 1.10 5.61 -8.92
N LEU A 76 1.23 4.73 -7.92
CA LEU A 76 0.10 3.95 -7.41
C LEU A 76 -0.94 4.84 -6.72
N SER A 77 -0.48 5.80 -5.93
CA SER A 77 -1.36 6.75 -5.24
C SER A 77 -2.16 7.58 -6.25
N GLU A 78 -1.53 8.02 -7.33
CA GLU A 78 -2.18 8.77 -8.40
C GLU A 78 -3.24 7.92 -9.11
N LYS A 79 -2.90 6.69 -9.50
CA LYS A 79 -3.85 5.75 -10.13
C LYS A 79 -5.07 5.49 -9.25
N LEU A 80 -4.87 5.30 -7.95
CA LEU A 80 -5.96 5.11 -6.99
C LEU A 80 -6.80 6.38 -6.78
N LEU A 81 -6.16 7.55 -6.70
CA LEU A 81 -6.87 8.83 -6.59
C LEU A 81 -7.75 9.07 -7.83
N PHE A 82 -7.21 8.86 -9.03
CA PHE A 82 -7.95 9.00 -10.27
C PHE A 82 -9.14 8.04 -10.34
N ALA A 83 -8.91 6.74 -10.10
CA ALA A 83 -9.98 5.73 -10.11
C ALA A 83 -11.07 6.03 -9.06
N ASN A 84 -10.68 6.51 -7.87
CA ASN A 84 -11.64 6.91 -6.83
C ASN A 84 -12.44 8.15 -7.26
N ALA A 85 -11.81 9.14 -7.88
CA ALA A 85 -12.48 10.34 -8.37
C ALA A 85 -13.50 10.01 -9.48
N GLU A 86 -13.15 9.15 -10.43
CA GLU A 86 -14.06 8.70 -11.48
C GLU A 86 -15.26 7.93 -10.91
N ASN A 87 -15.01 7.01 -9.96
CA ASN A 87 -16.07 6.26 -9.30
C ASN A 87 -16.99 7.17 -8.47
N ALA A 88 -16.45 8.17 -7.78
CA ALA A 88 -17.23 9.15 -7.03
C ALA A 88 -18.10 9.99 -7.97
N LYS A 89 -17.53 10.45 -9.11
CA LYS A 89 -18.27 11.18 -10.13
C LYS A 89 -19.43 10.35 -10.70
N LEU A 90 -19.16 9.11 -11.11
CA LEU A 90 -20.19 8.20 -11.63
C LEU A 90 -21.29 7.96 -10.60
N SER A 91 -20.94 7.72 -9.34
CA SER A 91 -21.92 7.49 -8.28
C SER A 91 -22.81 8.72 -8.07
N ASN A 92 -22.23 9.92 -8.06
CA ASN A 92 -22.97 11.17 -7.98
C ASN A 92 -23.91 11.38 -9.17
N ASP A 93 -23.46 11.07 -10.38
CA ASP A 93 -24.28 11.23 -11.59
C ASP A 93 -25.43 10.21 -11.63
N LEU A 94 -25.21 8.98 -11.13
CA LEU A 94 -26.28 8.00 -10.95
C LEU A 94 -27.29 8.45 -9.90
N LYS A 95 -26.85 8.93 -8.73
CA LYS A 95 -27.72 9.43 -7.66
C LYS A 95 -28.62 10.57 -8.13
N LYS A 96 -28.11 11.50 -8.94
CA LYS A 96 -28.94 12.57 -9.54
C LYS A 96 -30.08 12.03 -10.41
N ARG A 97 -29.91 10.85 -11.01
CA ARG A 97 -30.92 10.21 -11.86
C ARG A 97 -31.93 9.39 -11.06
N VAL A 98 -31.60 8.96 -9.85
CA VAL A 98 -32.46 8.09 -9.02
C VAL A 98 -33.88 8.65 -8.85
N PRO A 99 -34.10 9.94 -8.53
CA PRO A 99 -35.45 10.48 -8.43
C PRO A 99 -36.23 10.37 -9.75
N HIS A 100 -35.57 10.53 -10.89
CA HIS A 100 -36.23 10.47 -12.19
C HIS A 100 -36.56 9.04 -12.60
N VAL A 101 -35.62 8.10 -12.46
CA VAL A 101 -35.82 6.70 -12.89
C VAL A 101 -36.70 5.88 -11.95
N SER A 102 -36.99 6.40 -10.75
CA SER A 102 -37.81 5.71 -9.74
C SER A 102 -39.23 6.29 -9.61
N THR A 103 -39.56 7.36 -10.35
CA THR A 103 -40.86 8.06 -10.20
C THR A 103 -41.72 8.04 -11.46
N VAL A 104 -41.12 7.95 -12.64
CA VAL A 104 -41.86 7.98 -13.92
C VAL A 104 -41.44 6.83 -14.83
N TYR A 105 -42.37 6.37 -15.67
CA TYR A 105 -42.12 5.36 -16.68
C TYR A 105 -42.84 5.70 -17.99
N ILE A 106 -42.36 5.13 -19.09
CA ILE A 106 -42.97 5.23 -20.42
C ILE A 106 -43.50 3.85 -20.80
N GLU A 107 -44.82 3.72 -20.95
CA GLU A 107 -45.47 2.43 -21.25
C GLU A 107 -45.10 1.86 -22.62
N LYS A 108 -44.93 2.75 -23.60
CA LYS A 108 -44.74 2.39 -25.02
C LYS A 108 -43.82 3.43 -25.65
N PRO A 109 -42.93 3.04 -26.59
CA PRO A 109 -42.11 4.00 -27.32
C PRO A 109 -42.95 5.13 -27.92
N GLY A 110 -42.62 6.38 -27.61
CA GLY A 110 -43.35 7.58 -28.06
C GLY A 110 -44.53 8.03 -27.18
N ALA A 111 -44.88 7.31 -26.12
CA ALA A 111 -45.88 7.75 -25.15
C ALA A 111 -45.32 8.81 -24.17
N ALA A 112 -46.22 9.61 -23.58
CA ALA A 112 -45.86 10.56 -22.53
C ALA A 112 -45.43 9.82 -21.24
N PRO A 113 -44.51 10.39 -20.43
CA PRO A 113 -44.16 9.82 -19.12
C PRO A 113 -45.35 9.80 -18.17
N VAL A 114 -45.56 8.66 -17.51
CA VAL A 114 -46.63 8.44 -16.51
C VAL A 114 -45.98 8.14 -15.15
N ALA A 115 -46.63 8.50 -14.05
CA ALA A 115 -46.17 8.17 -12.70
C ALA A 115 -46.07 6.65 -12.51
N LEU A 116 -45.00 6.20 -11.87
CA LEU A 116 -44.78 4.79 -11.59
C LEU A 116 -45.86 4.28 -10.60
N PRO A 117 -46.54 3.16 -10.90
CA PRO A 117 -47.49 2.57 -9.96
C PRO A 117 -46.83 2.22 -8.63
N ASP A 118 -47.55 2.47 -7.53
CA ASP A 118 -47.06 2.17 -6.20
C ASP A 118 -46.83 0.66 -6.01
N ARG A 119 -45.57 0.28 -5.73
CA ARG A 119 -45.17 -1.08 -5.39
C ARG A 119 -44.33 -1.07 -4.12
N PRO A 120 -44.97 -1.19 -2.94
CA PRO A 120 -44.23 -1.21 -1.69
C PRO A 120 -43.41 -2.48 -1.52
N PHE A 121 -42.25 -2.33 -0.87
CA PHE A 121 -41.58 -3.47 -0.25
C PHE A 121 -42.29 -3.85 1.05
N THR A 122 -42.18 -5.12 1.43
CA THR A 122 -42.64 -5.58 2.74
C THR A 122 -41.52 -5.45 3.78
N VAL A 123 -41.89 -5.43 5.07
CA VAL A 123 -40.92 -5.42 6.18
C VAL A 123 -40.00 -6.65 6.12
N GLY A 124 -40.54 -7.83 5.79
CA GLY A 124 -39.77 -9.06 5.62
C GLY A 124 -38.75 -8.96 4.48
N TRP A 125 -39.13 -8.36 3.34
CA TRP A 125 -38.20 -8.13 2.23
C TRP A 125 -37.02 -7.24 2.65
N VAL A 126 -37.29 -6.14 3.36
CA VAL A 126 -36.23 -5.24 3.84
C VAL A 126 -35.34 -5.91 4.89
N ARG A 127 -35.93 -6.71 5.79
CA ARG A 127 -35.18 -7.50 6.77
C ARG A 127 -34.19 -8.44 6.08
N ASP A 128 -34.65 -9.19 5.09
CA ASP A 128 -33.82 -10.17 4.38
C ASP A 128 -32.76 -9.49 3.52
N TYR A 129 -33.09 -8.34 2.89
CA TYR A 129 -32.13 -7.48 2.20
C TYR A 129 -31.01 -7.01 3.13
N ASN A 130 -31.36 -6.48 4.31
CA ASN A 130 -30.38 -6.04 5.31
C ASN A 130 -29.55 -7.21 5.86
N ALA A 131 -30.16 -8.37 6.08
CA ALA A 131 -29.48 -9.57 6.52
C ALA A 131 -28.43 -10.03 5.49
N ALA A 132 -28.72 -9.92 4.19
CA ALA A 132 -27.77 -10.21 3.11
C ALA A 132 -26.58 -9.23 3.10
N LEU A 133 -26.78 -7.98 3.54
CA LEU A 133 -25.71 -7.00 3.77
C LEU A 133 -24.96 -7.23 5.10
N GLY A 134 -25.29 -8.28 5.85
CA GLY A 134 -24.69 -8.59 7.16
C GLY A 134 -25.29 -7.80 8.33
N ILE A 135 -26.31 -6.98 8.09
CA ILE A 135 -27.01 -6.20 9.10
C ILE A 135 -28.14 -7.06 9.66
N ARG A 136 -27.92 -7.70 10.81
CA ARG A 136 -28.98 -8.48 11.48
C ARG A 136 -29.94 -7.55 12.22
N MET A 137 -31.15 -7.41 11.69
CA MET A 137 -32.26 -6.82 12.44
C MET A 137 -32.93 -7.88 13.32
N PRO A 138 -33.39 -7.53 14.54
CA PRO A 138 -34.18 -8.45 15.36
C PRO A 138 -35.39 -8.96 14.56
N GLN A 139 -35.63 -10.27 14.59
CA GLN A 139 -36.91 -10.79 14.13
C GLN A 139 -38.03 -10.15 14.96
N ALA A 140 -39.14 -9.78 14.32
CA ALA A 140 -40.34 -9.42 15.05
C ALA A 140 -40.64 -10.58 16.04
N PRO A 141 -40.91 -10.29 17.32
CA PRO A 141 -41.16 -11.35 18.29
C PRO A 141 -42.37 -12.14 17.80
N ALA A 142 -42.14 -13.40 17.41
CA ALA A 142 -43.21 -14.34 17.20
C ALA A 142 -44.10 -14.29 18.45
N ALA A 143 -45.39 -14.02 18.28
CA ALA A 143 -46.33 -13.91 19.39
C ALA A 143 -46.48 -15.28 20.09
N ALA A 144 -45.53 -15.63 20.94
CA ALA A 144 -45.53 -16.81 21.78
C ALA A 144 -46.29 -16.49 23.08
N GLY A 145 -47.61 -16.34 22.95
CA GLY A 145 -48.51 -16.11 24.06
C GLY A 145 -49.82 -16.87 23.85
N PRO A 146 -50.32 -17.65 24.82
CA PRO A 146 -51.61 -18.36 24.70
C PRO A 146 -52.80 -17.44 24.38
N ALA A 147 -52.69 -16.13 24.65
CA ALA A 147 -53.71 -15.13 24.41
C ALA A 147 -53.84 -14.63 22.96
N ALA A 148 -52.88 -14.93 22.06
CA ALA A 148 -52.94 -14.51 20.66
C ALA A 148 -53.79 -15.44 19.76
N ARG A 149 -54.35 -16.52 20.32
CA ARG A 149 -55.13 -17.53 19.58
C ARG A 149 -56.64 -17.33 19.56
N THR A 150 -57.17 -16.22 20.11
CA THR A 150 -58.61 -16.04 20.23
C THR A 150 -59.13 -14.94 19.32
N ALA A 151 -60.00 -15.35 18.40
CA ALA A 151 -60.79 -14.59 17.43
C ALA A 151 -60.03 -14.07 16.18
N ALA A 152 -60.31 -14.70 15.04
CA ALA A 152 -59.85 -14.43 13.66
C ALA A 152 -58.45 -14.93 13.21
N GLY A 153 -57.53 -15.27 14.12
CA GLY A 153 -56.13 -15.58 13.75
C GLY A 153 -55.81 -16.98 13.22
N ILE A 154 -56.70 -17.98 13.35
CA ILE A 154 -56.35 -19.38 13.06
C ILE A 154 -56.45 -19.75 11.57
N GLN A 155 -57.18 -18.99 10.75
CA GLN A 155 -57.26 -19.29 9.30
C GLN A 155 -56.18 -18.60 8.45
N ALA A 156 -55.52 -17.54 8.94
CA ALA A 156 -54.46 -16.87 8.18
C ALA A 156 -53.09 -17.55 8.31
N ALA A 157 -52.76 -18.11 9.48
CA ALA A 157 -51.45 -18.72 9.73
C ALA A 157 -51.19 -19.98 8.89
N GLY A 158 -52.24 -20.75 8.55
CA GLY A 158 -52.14 -21.91 7.64
C GLY A 158 -52.05 -21.54 6.16
N ALA A 159 -52.51 -20.34 5.77
CA ALA A 159 -52.52 -19.88 4.38
C ALA A 159 -51.22 -19.17 3.96
N LEU A 160 -50.43 -18.67 4.92
CA LEU A 160 -49.18 -17.95 4.69
C LEU A 160 -47.92 -18.83 4.74
N GLY A 161 -48.06 -20.16 4.84
CA GLY A 161 -46.93 -21.09 4.78
C GLY A 161 -45.88 -20.90 5.89
N GLY A 162 -46.26 -20.35 7.05
CA GLY A 162 -45.33 -20.06 8.15
C GLY A 162 -44.66 -18.68 8.09
N ILE A 163 -45.04 -17.81 7.15
CA ILE A 163 -44.60 -16.41 7.12
C ILE A 163 -45.35 -15.61 8.19
N ASP A 164 -44.60 -14.85 9.00
CA ASP A 164 -45.17 -13.94 10.00
C ASP A 164 -45.99 -12.84 9.28
N PRO A 165 -47.28 -12.62 9.62
CA PRO A 165 -48.05 -11.50 9.09
C PRO A 165 -47.35 -10.13 9.22
N ALA A 166 -46.50 -9.93 10.23
CA ALA A 166 -45.68 -8.73 10.38
C ALA A 166 -44.65 -8.56 9.24
N ASP A 167 -44.13 -9.65 8.68
CA ASP A 167 -43.20 -9.63 7.54
C ASP A 167 -43.88 -9.18 6.24
N LEU A 168 -45.21 -9.26 6.17
CA LEU A 168 -46.02 -8.79 5.03
C LEU A 168 -46.48 -7.34 5.17
N ALA A 169 -46.23 -6.70 6.33
CA ALA A 169 -46.55 -5.30 6.52
C ALA A 169 -45.77 -4.43 5.52
N ARG A 170 -46.40 -3.32 5.09
CA ARG A 170 -45.77 -2.36 4.18
C ARG A 170 -44.58 -1.69 4.84
N SER A 171 -43.43 -1.71 4.17
CA SER A 171 -42.23 -0.96 4.57
C SER A 171 -42.30 0.49 4.08
N THR A 172 -41.58 1.37 4.78
CA THR A 172 -41.35 2.77 4.35
C THR A 172 -40.22 2.89 3.32
N VAL A 173 -39.44 1.83 3.10
CA VAL A 173 -38.36 1.80 2.10
C VAL A 173 -38.96 1.85 0.70
N SER A 174 -38.42 2.74 -0.13
CA SER A 174 -38.79 2.95 -1.53
C SER A 174 -37.79 2.31 -2.49
N GLN A 175 -38.16 2.19 -3.77
CA GLN A 175 -37.25 1.74 -4.83
C GLN A 175 -36.04 2.68 -4.99
N ALA A 176 -36.22 3.98 -4.75
CA ALA A 176 -35.14 4.96 -4.77
C ALA A 176 -34.11 4.68 -3.68
N ASP A 177 -34.55 4.37 -2.46
CA ASP A 177 -33.66 4.06 -1.34
C ASP A 177 -32.80 2.81 -1.61
N VAL A 178 -33.40 1.78 -2.21
CA VAL A 178 -32.69 0.55 -2.60
C VAL A 178 -31.66 0.81 -3.70
N LEU A 179 -32.02 1.64 -4.69
CA LEU A 179 -31.11 1.97 -5.79
C LEU A 179 -29.94 2.85 -5.30
N ASP A 180 -30.21 3.82 -4.43
CA ASP A 180 -29.17 4.64 -3.79
C ASP A 180 -28.22 3.77 -2.96
N ASN A 181 -28.74 2.84 -2.17
CA ASN A 181 -27.90 1.90 -1.41
C ASN A 181 -27.05 1.01 -2.34
N HIS A 182 -27.63 0.53 -3.45
CA HIS A 182 -26.88 -0.25 -4.43
C HIS A 182 -25.75 0.55 -5.08
N ILE A 183 -26.00 1.83 -5.43
CA ILE A 183 -24.97 2.72 -5.99
C ILE A 183 -23.82 2.90 -4.99
N ASP A 184 -24.15 3.15 -3.71
CA ASP A 184 -23.13 3.31 -2.66
C ASP A 184 -22.32 2.04 -2.44
N ASN A 185 -22.98 0.88 -2.36
CA ASN A 185 -22.29 -0.41 -2.22
C ASN A 185 -21.39 -0.70 -3.43
N ALA A 186 -21.88 -0.44 -4.65
CA ALA A 186 -21.09 -0.61 -5.86
C ALA A 186 -19.84 0.30 -5.87
N ALA A 187 -19.95 1.53 -5.37
CA ALA A 187 -18.81 2.43 -5.24
C ALA A 187 -17.75 1.86 -4.27
N VAL A 188 -18.17 1.32 -3.12
CA VAL A 188 -17.28 0.67 -2.16
C VAL A 188 -16.60 -0.56 -2.78
N CYS A 189 -17.36 -1.43 -3.45
CA CYS A 189 -16.81 -2.61 -4.12
C CYS A 189 -15.74 -2.24 -5.16
N LYS A 190 -15.99 -1.21 -5.98
CA LYS A 190 -15.02 -0.74 -6.98
C LYS A 190 -13.75 -0.17 -6.34
N LYS A 191 -13.88 0.58 -5.24
CA LYS A 191 -12.73 1.07 -4.47
C LYS A 191 -11.87 -0.08 -3.92
N LEU A 192 -12.51 -1.09 -3.33
CA LEU A 192 -11.81 -2.28 -2.83
C LEU A 192 -11.12 -3.05 -3.95
N ALA A 193 -11.80 -3.23 -5.09
CA ALA A 193 -11.20 -3.88 -6.26
C ALA A 193 -9.99 -3.10 -6.80
N ALA A 194 -10.06 -1.77 -6.86
CA ALA A 194 -8.93 -0.93 -7.26
C ALA A 194 -7.74 -1.07 -6.31
N GLN A 195 -7.98 -1.10 -4.99
CA GLN A 195 -6.94 -1.31 -3.98
C GLN A 195 -6.33 -2.72 -4.06
N LEU A 196 -7.15 -3.75 -4.27
CA LEU A 196 -6.65 -5.11 -4.41
C LEU A 196 -5.78 -5.26 -5.67
N ASN A 197 -6.24 -4.73 -6.80
CA ASN A 197 -5.45 -4.74 -8.03
C ASN A 197 -4.15 -3.96 -7.87
N ALA A 198 -4.17 -2.84 -7.15
CA ALA A 198 -2.97 -2.09 -6.82
C ALA A 198 -1.95 -2.91 -6.01
N ILE A 199 -2.41 -3.72 -5.04
CA ILE A 199 -1.54 -4.61 -4.27
C ILE A 199 -1.01 -5.76 -5.14
N LEU A 200 -1.85 -6.34 -6.01
CA LEU A 200 -1.43 -7.40 -6.93
C LEU A 200 -0.40 -6.91 -7.95
N ASP A 201 -0.62 -5.71 -8.52
CA ASP A 201 0.34 -5.07 -9.44
C ASP A 201 1.71 -4.87 -8.75
N LEU A 202 1.71 -4.48 -7.46
CA LEU A 202 2.94 -4.36 -6.66
C LEU A 202 3.64 -5.71 -6.45
N ASP A 203 2.91 -6.77 -6.11
CA ASP A 203 3.46 -8.11 -5.85
C ASP A 203 4.01 -8.76 -7.13
N GLU A 204 3.34 -8.56 -8.26
CA GLU A 204 3.75 -9.09 -9.57
C GLU A 204 4.89 -8.29 -10.22
N GLY A 205 5.37 -7.22 -9.58
CA GLY A 205 6.39 -6.32 -10.13
C GLY A 205 5.93 -5.56 -11.38
N LYS A 206 4.61 -5.52 -11.63
CA LYS A 206 3.99 -4.70 -12.67
C LYS A 206 3.89 -3.28 -12.14
N THR A 207 4.99 -2.54 -12.25
CA THR A 207 4.90 -1.08 -12.20
C THR A 207 4.06 -0.57 -13.37
N PRO A 208 3.30 0.53 -13.17
CA PRO A 208 2.57 1.17 -14.27
C PRO A 208 3.48 1.52 -15.45
#